data_AF-A0A7S9LRH6-F1
#
_entry.id   AF-A0A7S9LRH6-F1
#
_cell.length_a   1.000
_cell.length_b   1.000
_cell.length_c   1.000
_cell.angle_alpha   90.00
_cell.angle_beta   90.00
_cell.angle_gamma   90.00
#
_symmetry.space_group_name_H-M   'P 1'
#
loop_
_entity.id
_entity.type
_entity.pdbx_description
1 polymer ?
#
loop_
_entity_poly.entity_id
_entity_poly.type
_entity_poly.pdbx_seq_one_letter_code
_entity_poly.pdbx_strand_id
1 'polypeptide(L)'
;MKRHDGWETIRYEIVPGRDDVNDVVSEIVNEAWHVHRHHPESWKRDGDFKDRAAARIGVLLEDDSSLRASMLAQKDRVLSMLVYRAAELKEAGVDLRDATGAEIHPAAET
;
A
#
# COMPACT_ATOMS: atom_id res chain seq x y z
N MET A 1 -0.23 -6.87 19.79
CA MET A 1 -0.35 -5.69 18.91
C MET A 1 -1.74 -5.09 19.11
N LYS A 2 -1.86 -3.80 19.43
CA LYS A 2 -3.15 -3.11 19.53
C LYS A 2 -3.83 -3.14 18.16
N ARG A 3 -5.16 -3.26 18.09
CA ARG A 3 -5.88 -3.17 16.81
C ARG A 3 -5.79 -1.72 16.31
N HIS A 4 -5.31 -1.52 15.08
CA HIS A 4 -5.29 -0.22 14.40
C HIS A 4 -6.72 0.31 14.27
N ASP A 5 -6.95 1.55 14.72
CA ASP A 5 -8.28 2.18 14.75
C ASP A 5 -8.53 3.19 13.62
N GLY A 6 -7.47 3.55 12.90
CA GLY A 6 -7.50 4.46 11.74
C GLY A 6 -7.26 5.92 12.12
N TRP A 7 -6.96 6.21 13.38
CA TRP A 7 -6.55 7.53 13.88
C TRP A 7 -5.11 7.54 14.37
N GLU A 8 -4.68 6.45 15.02
CA GLU A 8 -3.30 6.30 15.44
C GLU A 8 -2.41 5.99 14.24
N THR A 9 -1.27 6.67 14.15
CA THR A 9 -0.22 6.34 13.20
C THR A 9 0.66 5.24 13.78
N ILE A 10 0.77 4.11 13.08
CA ILE A 10 1.66 3.00 13.41
C ILE A 10 2.87 3.03 12.47
N ARG A 11 4.08 3.03 13.04
CA ARG A 11 5.30 2.77 12.27
C ARG A 11 5.49 1.26 12.13
N TYR A 12 5.50 0.77 10.91
CA TYR A 12 5.77 -0.62 10.57
C TYR A 12 7.27 -0.82 10.38
N GLU A 13 7.82 -1.85 11.01
CA GLU A 13 9.19 -2.29 10.81
C GLU A 13 9.15 -3.57 9.95
N ILE A 14 9.06 -3.38 8.63
CA ILE A 14 8.97 -4.47 7.64
C ILE A 14 10.35 -5.10 7.44
N VAL A 15 11.37 -4.25 7.26
CA VAL A 15 12.77 -4.67 7.10
C VAL A 15 13.64 -3.84 8.05
N PRO A 16 14.36 -4.47 9.00
CA PRO A 16 15.26 -3.75 9.89
C PRO A 16 16.32 -2.96 9.10
N GLY A 17 16.50 -1.69 9.44
CA GLY A 17 17.50 -0.81 8.82
C GLY A 17 17.13 -0.25 7.44
N ARG A 18 15.93 -0.53 6.92
CA ARG A 18 15.39 0.05 5.67
C ARG A 18 14.28 1.05 5.99
N ASP A 19 14.66 2.17 6.62
CA ASP A 19 13.71 3.20 7.02
C ASP A 19 12.96 3.80 5.82
N ASP A 20 13.62 3.86 4.65
CA ASP A 20 13.00 4.24 3.38
C ASP A 20 11.75 3.41 3.06
N VAL A 21 11.87 2.08 3.11
CA VAL A 21 10.76 1.16 2.82
C VAL A 21 9.74 1.17 3.96
N ASN A 22 10.22 1.14 5.20
CA ASN A 22 9.37 1.10 6.38
C ASN A 22 8.48 2.34 6.48
N ASP A 23 9.01 3.52 6.20
CA ASP A 23 8.27 4.78 6.27
C ASP A 23 7.21 4.84 5.16
N VAL A 24 7.55 4.46 3.92
CA VAL A 24 6.60 4.41 2.80
C VAL A 24 5.47 3.41 3.06
N VAL A 25 5.79 2.20 3.53
CA VAL A 25 4.76 1.19 3.87
C VAL A 25 3.88 1.70 5.01
N SER A 26 4.48 2.33 6.02
CA SER A 26 3.73 2.92 7.13
C SER A 26 2.76 3.97 6.63
N GLU A 27 3.20 4.91 5.81
CA GLU A 27 2.34 5.95 5.22
C GLU A 27 1.13 5.34 4.51
N ILE A 28 1.38 4.42 3.57
CA ILE A 28 0.32 3.78 2.77
C ILE A 28 -0.69 3.05 3.67
N VAL A 29 -0.20 2.27 4.64
CA VAL A 29 -1.06 1.43 5.48
C VAL A 29 -1.87 2.26 6.47
N ASN A 30 -1.29 3.32 7.05
CA ASN A 30 -2.03 4.21 7.94
C ASN A 30 -3.14 4.96 7.20
N GLU A 31 -2.85 5.47 6.01
CA GLU A 31 -3.85 6.12 5.16
C GLU A 31 -4.97 5.15 4.76
N ALA A 32 -4.60 3.93 4.37
CA ALA A 32 -5.55 2.87 4.04
C ALA A 32 -6.41 2.45 5.24
N TRP A 33 -5.84 2.37 6.44
CA TRP A 33 -6.60 2.11 7.65
C TRP A 33 -7.59 3.24 7.96
N HIS A 34 -7.18 4.49 7.80
CA HIS A 34 -8.04 5.65 7.97
C HIS A 34 -9.25 5.58 7.03
N VAL A 35 -9.00 5.41 5.72
CA VAL A 35 -10.06 5.32 4.71
C VAL A 35 -10.95 4.10 4.92
N HIS A 36 -10.38 2.92 5.14
CA HIS A 36 -11.13 1.69 5.39
C HIS A 36 -12.10 1.80 6.58
N ARG A 37 -11.73 2.57 7.61
CA ARG A 37 -12.53 2.72 8.84
C ARG A 37 -13.54 3.86 8.75
N HIS A 38 -13.15 4.99 8.19
CA HIS A 38 -13.89 6.26 8.32
C HIS A 38 -14.51 6.75 7.02
N HIS A 39 -14.06 6.26 5.87
CA HIS A 39 -14.56 6.62 4.54
C HIS A 39 -14.88 5.36 3.72
N PRO A 40 -15.80 4.49 4.20
CA PRO A 40 -16.04 3.17 3.61
C PRO A 40 -16.63 3.23 2.20
N GLU A 41 -17.26 4.34 1.81
CA GLU A 41 -17.68 4.61 0.43
C GLU A 41 -16.49 4.87 -0.49
N SER A 42 -15.45 5.53 0.02
CA SER A 42 -14.21 5.78 -0.69
C SER A 42 -13.29 4.55 -0.77
N TRP A 43 -13.63 3.48 -0.02
CA TRP A 43 -12.98 2.16 -0.01
C TRP A 43 -13.64 1.13 -0.95
N LYS A 44 -14.88 1.37 -1.41
CA LYS A 44 -15.70 0.40 -2.17
C LYS A 44 -16.02 0.77 -3.64
N ARG A 45 -15.71 1.96 -4.13
CA ARG A 45 -16.03 2.41 -5.50
C ARG A 45 -15.01 1.89 -6.51
N ASP A 46 -15.42 1.41 -7.69
CA ASP A 46 -14.49 1.04 -8.76
C ASP A 46 -13.58 2.22 -9.17
N GLY A 47 -12.26 1.99 -9.28
CA GLY A 47 -11.23 3.06 -9.34
C GLY A 47 -10.75 3.55 -7.97
N ASP A 48 -10.99 2.73 -6.94
CA ASP A 48 -10.93 3.05 -5.51
C ASP A 48 -9.56 3.48 -4.97
N PHE A 49 -9.59 4.18 -3.84
CA PHE A 49 -8.44 4.35 -2.96
C PHE A 49 -7.73 3.02 -2.65
N LYS A 50 -8.48 1.94 -2.37
CA LYS A 50 -7.93 0.61 -2.09
C LYS A 50 -7.04 0.11 -3.22
N ASP A 51 -7.48 0.26 -4.47
CA ASP A 51 -6.72 -0.22 -5.62
C ASP A 51 -5.47 0.64 -5.86
N ARG A 52 -5.56 1.97 -5.66
CA ARG A 52 -4.37 2.84 -5.67
C ARG A 52 -3.36 2.50 -4.57
N ALA A 53 -3.84 2.29 -3.34
CA ALA A 53 -2.99 1.90 -2.22
C ALA A 53 -2.37 0.51 -2.43
N ALA A 54 -3.14 -0.44 -2.97
CA ALA A 54 -2.64 -1.76 -3.33
C ALA A 54 -1.61 -1.68 -4.46
N ALA A 55 -1.82 -0.82 -5.46
CA ALA A 55 -0.86 -0.57 -6.52
C ALA A 55 0.45 0.01 -5.99
N ARG A 56 0.40 0.99 -5.06
CA ARG A 56 1.60 1.53 -4.38
C ARG A 56 2.39 0.43 -3.65
N ILE A 57 1.72 -0.45 -2.90
CA ILE A 57 2.37 -1.63 -2.29
C ILE A 57 2.92 -2.57 -3.36
N GLY A 58 2.16 -2.79 -4.43
CA GLY A 58 2.55 -3.64 -5.54
C GLY A 58 3.85 -3.20 -6.20
N VAL A 59 4.03 -1.89 -6.44
CA VAL A 59 5.29 -1.33 -6.98
C VAL A 59 6.47 -1.67 -6.07
N LEU A 60 6.33 -1.50 -4.74
CA LEU A 60 7.39 -1.88 -3.80
C LEU A 60 7.73 -3.38 -3.87
N LEU A 61 6.71 -4.24 -4.07
CA LEU A 61 6.91 -5.69 -4.21
C LEU A 61 7.51 -6.10 -5.55
N GLU A 62 7.35 -5.29 -6.61
CA GLU A 62 8.05 -5.51 -7.88
C GLU A 62 9.53 -5.16 -7.78
N ASP A 63 9.85 -4.07 -7.09
CA ASP A 63 11.22 -3.64 -6.87
C ASP A 63 11.96 -4.59 -5.90
N ASP A 64 11.26 -5.14 -4.90
CA ASP A 64 11.79 -6.15 -3.98
C ASP A 64 10.72 -7.17 -3.55
N SER A 65 10.71 -8.32 -4.24
CA SER A 65 9.79 -9.43 -3.96
C SER A 65 9.94 -10.07 -2.58
N SER A 66 11.09 -9.90 -1.92
CA SER A 66 11.34 -10.47 -0.59
C SER A 66 10.49 -9.81 0.50
N LEU A 67 10.07 -8.56 0.28
CA LEU A 67 9.22 -7.78 1.18
C LEU A 67 7.87 -8.45 1.44
N ARG A 68 7.35 -9.22 0.49
CA ARG A 68 6.01 -9.83 0.59
C ARG A 68 5.86 -10.67 1.85
N ALA A 69 6.83 -11.53 2.13
CA ALA A 69 6.77 -12.39 3.31
C ALA A 69 6.81 -11.57 4.60
N SER A 70 7.68 -10.56 4.67
CA SER A 70 7.81 -9.66 5.81
C SER A 70 6.55 -8.83 6.07
N MET A 71 5.90 -8.32 5.01
CA MET A 71 4.64 -7.59 5.13
C MET A 71 3.51 -8.48 5.68
N LEU A 72 3.37 -9.71 5.16
CA LEU A 72 2.35 -10.65 5.63
C LEU A 72 2.63 -11.14 7.07
N ALA A 73 3.89 -11.20 7.48
CA ALA A 73 4.28 -11.58 8.85
C ALA A 73 3.81 -10.58 9.92
N GLN A 74 3.54 -9.32 9.55
CA GLN A 74 2.99 -8.31 10.47
C GLN A 74 1.57 -8.67 10.95
N LYS A 75 0.85 -9.54 10.23
CA LYS A 75 -0.54 -9.95 10.53
C LYS A 75 -1.51 -8.78 10.66
N ASP A 76 -1.19 -7.66 10.01
CA ASP A 76 -2.10 -6.53 9.88
C ASP A 76 -3.12 -6.80 8.78
N ARG A 77 -4.40 -6.57 9.09
CA ARG A 77 -5.51 -6.88 8.19
C ARG A 77 -5.47 -6.05 6.91
N VAL A 78 -5.29 -4.74 7.02
CA VAL A 78 -5.32 -3.84 5.86
C VAL A 78 -4.07 -4.06 5.03
N LEU A 79 -2.89 -4.15 5.64
CA LEU A 79 -1.66 -4.48 4.91
C LEU A 79 -1.79 -5.80 4.14
N SER A 80 -2.30 -6.85 4.78
CA SER A 80 -2.51 -8.14 4.11
C SER A 80 -3.49 -8.00 2.92
N MET A 81 -4.58 -7.25 3.09
CA MET A 81 -5.53 -6.98 2.01
C MET A 81 -4.88 -6.25 0.84
N LEU A 82 -4.03 -5.26 1.10
CA LEU A 82 -3.31 -4.52 0.05
C LEU A 82 -2.32 -5.44 -0.68
N VAL A 83 -1.56 -6.26 0.04
CA VAL A 83 -0.62 -7.22 -0.56
C VAL A 83 -1.33 -8.22 -1.48
N TYR A 84 -2.46 -8.79 -1.05
CA TYR A 84 -3.22 -9.72 -1.90
C TYR A 84 -3.88 -8.99 -3.08
N ARG A 85 -4.44 -7.80 -2.86
CA ARG A 85 -5.05 -7.03 -3.94
C ARG A 85 -4.03 -6.60 -5.00
N ALA A 86 -2.80 -6.27 -4.60
CA ALA A 86 -1.73 -5.97 -5.54
C ALA A 86 -1.43 -7.16 -6.48
N ALA A 87 -1.44 -8.37 -5.94
CA ALA A 87 -1.27 -9.59 -6.75
C ALA A 87 -2.44 -9.80 -7.72
N GLU A 88 -3.69 -9.61 -7.27
CA GLU A 88 -4.88 -9.69 -8.13
C GLU A 88 -4.83 -8.68 -9.29
N LEU A 89 -4.42 -7.44 -9.01
CA LEU A 89 -4.28 -6.39 -10.03
C LEU A 89 -3.24 -6.79 -11.10
N LYS A 90 -2.10 -7.33 -10.66
CA LYS A 90 -1.05 -7.81 -11.57
C LYS A 90 -1.53 -9.00 -12.41
N GLU A 91 -2.24 -9.95 -11.81
CA GLU A 91 -2.85 -11.10 -12.52
C GLU A 91 -3.91 -10.65 -13.54
N ALA A 92 -4.61 -9.55 -13.26
CA ALA A 92 -5.55 -8.92 -14.18
C ALA A 92 -4.88 -8.09 -15.29
N GLY A 93 -3.54 -7.98 -15.31
CA GLY A 93 -2.79 -7.23 -16.31
C GLY A 93 -2.79 -5.72 -16.10
N VAL A 94 -3.09 -5.24 -14.89
CA VAL A 94 -3.04 -3.82 -14.55
C VAL A 94 -1.58 -3.38 -14.40
N ASP A 95 -1.18 -2.29 -15.05
CA ASP A 95 0.09 -1.62 -14.77
C ASP A 95 0.00 -0.94 -13.40
N LEU A 96 0.76 -1.45 -12.43
CA LEU A 96 0.72 -0.98 -11.06
C LEU A 96 1.27 0.44 -10.92
N ARG A 97 2.18 0.90 -11.79
CA ARG A 97 2.72 2.26 -11.74
C ARG A 97 1.66 3.26 -12.19
N ASP A 98 0.96 2.96 -13.28
CA ASP A 98 -0.17 3.78 -13.76
C ASP A 98 -1.33 3.79 -12.75
N ALA A 99 -1.60 2.63 -12.13
CA ALA A 99 -2.68 2.48 -11.15
C ALA A 99 -2.44 3.19 -9.82
N THR A 100 -1.23 3.68 -9.54
CA THR A 100 -0.98 4.51 -8.35
C THR A 100 -1.72 5.85 -8.40
N GLY A 101 -2.08 6.33 -9.60
CA GLY A 101 -2.64 7.67 -9.81
C GLY A 101 -1.62 8.79 -9.63
N ALA A 102 -0.32 8.50 -9.59
CA ALA A 102 0.72 9.51 -9.71
C ALA A 102 0.69 10.07 -11.14
N GLU A 103 0.31 11.33 -11.32
CA GLU A 103 0.60 12.03 -12.57
C GLU A 103 2.11 11.97 -12.78
N ILE A 104 2.54 11.30 -13.86
CA ILE A 104 3.93 11.39 -14.31
C ILE A 104 4.12 12.83 -14.75
N HIS A 105 4.57 13.71 -13.85
CA HIS A 105 5.17 14.95 -14.27
C HIS A 105 6.52 14.57 -14.89
N PRO A 106 6.70 14.67 -16.22
CA PRO A 106 8.03 14.54 -16.78
C PRO A 106 8.90 15.59 -16.09
N ALA A 107 10.01 15.14 -15.50
CA ALA A 107 10.99 16.03 -14.91
C ALA A 107 11.30 17.10 -15.95
N ALA A 108 11.05 18.37 -15.61
CA ALA A 108 11.30 19.48 -16.50
C ALA A 108 12.75 19.40 -16.98
N GLU A 109 12.92 19.20 -18.29
CA GLU A 109 14.22 19.26 -18.95
C GLU A 109 14.84 20.63 -18.63
N THR A 110 16.03 20.60 -18.03
CA THR A 110 16.80 21.78 -17.63
C THR A 110 17.71 22.23 -18.76
#